data_AF-A0A0T0PWB3-F1
#
_entry.id   AF-A0A0T0PWB3-F1
#
_cell.length_a   1.000
_cell.length_b   1.000
_cell.length_c   1.000
_cell.angle_alpha   90.00
_cell.angle_beta   90.00
_cell.angle_gamma   90.00
#
_symmetry.space_group_name_H-M   'P 1'
#
loop_
_entity.id
_entity.type
_entity.pdbx_description
1 polymer ?
#
loop_
_entity_poly.entity_id
_entity_poly.type
_entity_poly.pdbx_seq_one_letter_code
_entity_poly.pdbx_strand_id
1 'polypeptide(L)'
;MTQDELQQAMEAAATAQDYERAGRLRDRLAILRQTGTDPGDAAAGLERQSPGAMGLGTSQSRVVPPEGWVRPVKPDPMTRGRKR
;
A
#
# COMPACT_ATOMS: atom_id res chain seq x y z
N MET A 1 -13.04 11.82 10.24
CA MET A 1 -12.87 13.18 10.77
C MET A 1 -12.97 14.15 9.61
N THR A 2 -13.47 15.35 9.84
CA THR A 2 -13.42 16.44 8.87
C THR A 2 -11.99 16.98 8.74
N GLN A 3 -11.72 17.77 7.70
CA GLN A 3 -10.39 18.36 7.48
C GLN A 3 -9.95 19.23 8.67
N ASP A 4 -10.87 20.03 9.22
CA ASP A 4 -10.60 20.94 10.32
C ASP A 4 -10.35 20.20 11.64
N GLU A 5 -11.08 19.10 11.86
CA GLU A 5 -10.84 18.21 13.01
C GLU A 5 -9.43 17.59 12.96
N LEU A 6 -8.96 17.16 11.78
CA LEU A 6 -7.61 16.61 11.61
C LEU A 6 -6.53 17.67 11.83
N GLN A 7 -6.76 18.89 11.34
CA GLN A 7 -5.86 20.02 11.53
C GLN A 7 -5.72 20.37 13.02
N GLN A 8 -6.84 20.49 13.74
CA GLN A 8 -6.83 20.76 15.19
C GLN A 8 -6.15 19.65 15.99
N ALA A 9 -6.42 18.39 15.67
CA ALA A 9 -5.79 17.26 16.35
C ALA A 9 -4.26 17.23 16.11
N MET A 10 -3.81 17.60 14.91
CA MET A 10 -2.40 17.66 14.56
C MET A 10 -1.69 18.77 15.37
N GLU A 11 -2.29 19.96 15.46
CA GLU A 11 -1.76 21.09 16.22
C GLU A 11 -1.73 20.81 17.73
N ALA A 12 -2.77 20.16 18.26
CA ALA A 12 -2.80 19.71 19.65
C ALA A 12 -1.66 18.70 19.94
N ALA A 13 -1.43 17.73 19.04
CA ALA A 13 -0.34 16.77 19.18
C ALA A 13 1.04 17.44 19.12
N ALA A 14 1.22 18.41 18.21
CA ALA A 14 2.47 19.19 18.12
C ALA A 14 2.72 20.02 19.39
N THR A 15 1.67 20.61 19.96
CA THR A 15 1.74 21.36 21.23
C THR A 15 2.12 20.46 22.40
N ALA A 16 1.64 19.21 22.41
CA ALA A 16 2.00 18.19 23.38
C ALA A 16 3.37 17.54 23.11
N GLN A 17 4.11 17.98 22.08
CA GLN A 17 5.38 17.41 21.62
C GLN A 17 5.29 15.95 21.15
N ASP A 18 4.10 15.46 20.83
CA ASP A 18 3.87 14.14 20.24
C ASP A 18 3.97 14.23 18.71
N TYR A 19 5.21 14.34 18.22
CA TYR A 19 5.48 14.51 16.79
C TYR A 19 5.16 13.26 15.96
N GLU A 20 5.17 12.07 16.58
CA GLU A 20 4.75 10.83 15.94
C GLU A 20 3.25 10.87 15.62
N ARG A 21 2.43 11.28 16.60
CA ARG A 21 0.99 11.48 16.38
C ARG A 21 0.72 12.62 15.40
N ALA A 22 1.43 13.75 15.52
CA ALA A 22 1.30 14.86 14.58
C ALA A 22 1.66 14.43 13.14
N GLY A 23 2.71 13.64 12.96
CA GLY A 23 3.12 13.08 11.67
C GLY A 23 2.05 12.17 11.05
N ARG A 24 1.46 11.26 11.84
CA ARG A 24 0.35 10.42 11.39
C ARG A 24 -0.87 11.23 10.94
N LEU A 25 -1.24 12.25 11.71
CA LEU A 25 -2.37 13.13 11.39
C LEU A 25 -2.10 13.97 10.14
N ARG A 26 -0.86 14.43 9.94
CA ARG A 26 -0.44 15.13 8.73
C ARG A 26 -0.56 14.24 7.49
N ASP A 27 -0.10 12.99 7.59
CA ASP A 27 -0.15 12.05 6.46
C ASP A 27 -1.62 11.73 6.11
N ARG A 28 -2.47 11.53 7.12
CA ARG A 28 -3.94 11.37 6.97
C ARG A 28 -4.61 12.58 6.32
N LEU A 29 -4.23 13.79 6.73
CA LEU A 29 -4.70 15.05 6.14
C LEU A 29 -4.29 15.21 4.68
N ALA A 30 -3.07 14.81 4.32
CA ALA A 30 -2.60 14.86 2.93
C ALA A 30 -3.41 13.94 2.02
N ILE A 31 -3.74 12.73 2.48
CA ILE A 31 -4.55 11.76 1.74
C ILE A 31 -5.99 12.26 1.60
N LEU A 32 -6.58 12.79 2.66
CA LEU A 32 -7.92 13.41 2.62
C LEU A 32 -7.97 14.53 1.57
N ARG A 33 -6.94 15.39 1.51
CA ARG A 33 -6.86 16.47 0.52
C ARG A 33 -6.73 15.99 -0.92
N GLN A 34 -6.07 14.86 -1.15
CA GLN A 34 -5.89 14.31 -2.50
C GLN A 34 -7.09 13.48 -2.98
N THR A 35 -7.70 12.71 -2.08
CA THR A 35 -8.72 11.70 -2.43
C THR A 35 -10.14 12.12 -2.05
N GLY A 36 -10.29 13.17 -1.25
CA GLY A 36 -11.57 13.57 -0.65
C GLY A 36 -12.08 12.61 0.43
N THR A 37 -11.36 11.54 0.72
CA THR A 37 -11.75 10.50 1.69
C THR A 37 -10.71 10.39 2.79
N ASP A 38 -11.18 10.36 4.03
CA ASP A 38 -10.32 10.17 5.20
C ASP A 38 -9.89 8.69 5.27
N PRO A 39 -8.59 8.36 5.17
CA PRO A 39 -8.11 6.98 5.17
C PRO A 39 -8.23 6.29 6.54
N GLY A 40 -8.62 7.01 7.60
CA GLY A 40 -8.65 6.44 8.94
C GLY A 40 -7.26 6.26 9.56
N ASP A 41 -7.12 5.35 10.51
CA ASP A 41 -5.83 4.98 11.11
C ASP A 41 -5.06 3.96 10.26
N ALA A 42 -5.67 3.46 9.19
CA ALA A 42 -4.98 2.66 8.21
C ALA A 42 -3.98 3.58 7.47
N ALA A 43 -2.70 3.43 7.78
CA ALA A 43 -1.64 3.94 6.93
C ALA A 43 -1.98 3.50 5.50
N ALA A 44 -2.24 4.45 4.61
CA ALA A 44 -2.90 4.20 3.32
C ALA A 44 -2.02 3.37 2.39
N GLY A 45 -1.83 2.07 2.65
CA GLY A 45 -0.98 1.13 1.91
C GLY A 45 0.49 1.56 1.72
N LEU A 46 0.87 2.75 2.16
CA LEU A 46 2.16 3.39 1.97
C LEU A 46 2.97 3.12 3.24
N GLU A 47 3.48 1.89 3.31
CA GLU A 47 4.49 1.55 4.29
C GLU A 47 5.76 2.37 3.97
N ARG A 48 6.32 3.05 4.98
CA ARG A 48 7.58 3.76 4.79
C ARG A 48 8.64 2.73 4.43
N GLN A 49 9.38 3.01 3.36
CA GLN A 49 10.46 2.13 2.94
C GLN A 49 11.51 2.03 4.05
N SER A 50 11.81 0.79 4.46
CA SER A 50 12.83 0.48 5.46
C SER A 50 14.18 0.20 4.79
N PRO A 51 15.31 0.59 5.42
CA PRO A 51 16.63 0.19 4.96
C PRO A 51 16.72 -1.34 4.83
N GLY A 52 17.10 -1.84 3.66
CA GLY A 52 17.09 -3.28 3.32
C GLY A 52 15.88 -3.75 2.51
N ALA A 53 14.79 -2.98 2.46
CA ALA A 53 13.65 -3.20 1.55
C ALA A 53 13.74 -2.37 0.25
N MET A 54 14.79 -1.58 0.08
CA MET A 54 15.07 -0.78 -1.12
C MET A 54 16.03 -1.52 -2.05
N GLY A 55 15.50 -2.28 -3.02
CA GLY A 55 16.32 -2.96 -4.03
C GLY A 55 15.51 -3.44 -5.23
N LEU A 56 16.11 -3.47 -6.42
CA LEU A 56 15.51 -4.13 -7.58
C LEU A 56 15.18 -5.59 -7.19
N GLY A 57 13.89 -5.92 -7.10
CA GLY A 57 13.40 -7.24 -6.70
C GLY A 57 12.64 -7.32 -5.37
N THR A 58 12.56 -6.24 -4.58
CA THR A 58 11.71 -6.20 -3.37
C THR A 58 10.24 -5.89 -3.67
N SER A 59 9.97 -5.17 -4.77
CA SER A 59 8.62 -4.94 -5.31
C SER A 59 8.20 -6.03 -6.29
N GLN A 60 8.33 -7.32 -5.94
CA GLN A 60 7.81 -8.38 -6.81
C GLN A 60 6.29 -8.44 -6.71
N SER A 61 5.59 -7.90 -7.71
CA SER A 61 4.18 -8.17 -7.94
C SER A 61 4.01 -9.66 -8.27
N ARG A 62 3.69 -10.46 -7.26
CA ARG A 62 3.38 -11.87 -7.46
C ARG A 62 1.94 -11.96 -7.94
N VAL A 63 1.73 -12.37 -9.19
CA VAL A 63 0.39 -12.70 -9.69
C VAL A 63 -0.08 -13.94 -8.94
N VAL A 64 -1.01 -13.76 -8.00
CA VAL A 64 -1.65 -14.87 -7.29
C VAL A 64 -2.75 -15.42 -8.21
N PRO A 65 -2.69 -16.71 -8.60
CA PRO A 65 -3.75 -17.30 -9.41
C PRO A 65 -5.05 -17.38 -8.59
N PRO A 66 -6.22 -17.33 -9.24
CA PRO A 66 -7.51 -17.42 -8.56
C PRO A 66 -7.68 -18.77 -7.85
N GLU A 67 -8.56 -18.80 -6.85
CA GLU A 67 -8.86 -20.01 -6.09
C GLU A 67 -9.34 -21.14 -7.02
N GLY A 68 -8.77 -22.33 -6.85
CA GLY A 68 -9.08 -23.50 -7.70
C GLY A 68 -8.35 -23.54 -9.06
N TRP A 69 -7.45 -22.59 -9.36
CA TRP A 69 -6.66 -22.65 -10.60
C TRP A 69 -5.66 -23.81 -10.58
N VAL A 70 -5.83 -24.74 -11.53
CA VAL A 70 -4.90 -25.85 -11.76
C VAL A 70 -3.99 -25.48 -12.92
N ARG A 71 -2.68 -25.46 -12.66
CA ARG A 71 -1.66 -25.23 -13.70
C ARG A 71 -1.77 -26.31 -14.78
N PRO A 72 -1.84 -25.96 -16.08
CA PRO A 72 -1.80 -26.96 -17.14
C PRO A 72 -0.47 -27.72 -17.13
N VAL A 73 -0.54 -29.02 -17.36
CA VAL A 73 0.65 -29.88 -17.44
C VAL A 73 1.50 -29.47 -18.64
N LYS A 74 2.82 -29.39 -18.46
CA LYS A 74 3.73 -29.13 -19.56
C LYS A 74 3.57 -30.24 -20.60
N PRO A 75 3.34 -29.92 -21.88
CA PRO A 75 3.22 -30.94 -22.91
C PRO A 75 4.54 -31.73 -23.05
N ASP A 76 4.44 -32.97 -23.50
CA ASP A 76 5.59 -33.86 -23.70
C ASP A 76 6.61 -33.18 -24.63
N PRO A 77 7.92 -33.21 -24.33
CA PRO A 77 8.96 -32.60 -25.16
C PRO A 77 8.93 -33.00 -26.65
N MET A 78 8.38 -34.18 -26.97
CA MET A 78 8.24 -34.73 -28.31
C MET A 78 6.91 -34.40 -28.99
N THR A 79 6.06 -33.56 -28.39
CA THR A 79 4.85 -33.06 -29.06
C THR A 79 5.20 -32.03 -30.13
N ARG A 80 5.03 -32.41 -31.41
CA ARG A 80 5.07 -31.48 -32.55
C ARG A 80 3.86 -30.55 -32.47
N GLY A 81 4.08 -29.27 -32.20
CA GLY A 81 3.02 -28.26 -32.18
C GLY A 81 2.30 -28.19 -33.53
N ARG A 82 1.01 -28.54 -33.57
CA ARG A 82 0.15 -28.20 -34.72
C ARG A 82 -0.15 -26.71 -34.66
N LYS A 83 0.28 -25.98 -35.69
CA LYS A 83 -0.19 -24.60 -35.92
C LYS A 83 -1.69 -24.65 -36.19
N ARG A 84 -2.46 -23.81 -35.52
CA ARG A 84 -3.81 -23.44 -35.96
C ARG A 84 -3.71 -22.39 -37.05
#